data_AF-N4UPW8-F1
#
_entry.id   AF-N4UPW8-F1
#
_cell.length_a   1.000
_cell.length_b   1.000
_cell.length_c   1.000
_cell.angle_alpha   90.00
_cell.angle_beta   90.00
_cell.angle_gamma   90.00
#
_symmetry.space_group_name_H-M   'P 1'
#
loop_
_entity.id
_entity.type
_entity.pdbx_description
1 polymer ?
#
loop_
_entity_poly.entity_id
_entity_poly.type
_entity_poly.pdbx_seq_one_letter_code
_entity_poly.pdbx_strand_id
1 'polypeptide(L)'
;MASLVDKLTASGGSESAGFLNDIVAQLWPHINIAAGRMTKEIVEPMLAKMLPGPLASLRFAKLDLGSEPMRFSSVDVHKTDNDGIKLDMDLHWDGNCDIELEGKMVPKVGIEKVHLAGRLSILLCPLTDIIPLIGAAQVAFINPPTLKLDFTNAANIADCFLIEKTVRKVILDIVASMAVLPNRYYVKLDSGNDWFRAYQHHLGVLRLTVERATGVSGPKKSGAKRLLDKIIKDVPDCFCAVAVGAEEPWRTSVRKNDRDPVWNETHDFLVADFEQVVSLDVDDDDPVSDDDIGVASTTVKAILLEGGAHELDLTHKGEPTGAKITLRAEFHNFVSDAGALTASTSAEGGGGEEEGEGRIVGLATVLVASAAGLRGDRDELKPSVKVSWGAREFQTPVKSYSPGTDIFNPGFDSAFKMPVTADMVASPGGFKIALLNATDETGAVEVPFADVLDAPGLVKAGDFDVGGGATVRASIALRGLRHAPVN
;
A
#
# COMPACT_ATOMS: atom_id res chain seq x y z
N MET A 1 4.99 3.42 27.28
CA MET A 1 4.38 3.05 25.99
C MET A 1 3.28 2.05 26.29
N ALA A 2 2.12 2.18 25.64
CA ALA A 2 1.07 1.16 25.72
C ALA A 2 1.63 -0.20 25.25
N SER A 3 1.17 -1.29 25.85
CA SER A 3 1.53 -2.64 25.38
C SER A 3 1.01 -2.88 23.96
N LEU A 4 1.49 -3.93 23.28
CA LEU A 4 0.95 -4.30 21.97
C LEU A 4 -0.56 -4.62 22.09
N VAL A 5 -0.96 -5.35 23.13
CA VAL A 5 -2.36 -5.68 23.40
C VAL A 5 -3.22 -4.43 23.53
N ASP A 6 -2.77 -3.45 24.32
CA ASP A 6 -3.50 -2.18 24.50
C ASP A 6 -3.76 -1.48 23.15
N LYS A 7 -2.78 -1.52 22.23
CA LYS A 7 -2.91 -0.94 20.89
C LYS A 7 -3.89 -1.73 20.02
N LEU A 8 -3.86 -3.06 20.09
CA LEU A 8 -4.75 -3.94 19.33
C LEU A 8 -6.20 -3.84 19.80
N THR A 9 -6.43 -3.58 21.09
CA THR A 9 -7.76 -3.47 21.71
C THR A 9 -8.20 -2.03 21.95
N ALA A 10 -7.52 -1.04 21.37
CA ALA A 10 -7.77 0.38 21.64
C ALA A 10 -9.14 0.90 21.14
N SER A 11 -9.84 0.13 20.31
CA SER A 11 -11.11 0.58 19.74
C SER A 11 -12.18 0.80 20.80
N GLY A 12 -12.78 1.98 20.83
CA GLY A 12 -13.87 2.36 21.72
C GLY A 12 -15.25 1.87 21.26
N GLY A 13 -15.33 1.23 20.10
CA GLY A 13 -16.58 0.82 19.45
C GLY A 13 -17.02 1.78 18.33
N SER A 14 -17.90 1.30 17.46
CA SER A 14 -18.32 2.03 16.26
C SER A 14 -19.66 2.75 16.41
N GLU A 15 -19.77 3.94 15.84
CA GLU A 15 -20.98 4.76 15.79
C GLU A 15 -21.60 4.81 14.38
N SER A 16 -22.87 5.25 14.30
CA SER A 16 -23.56 5.44 13.02
C SER A 16 -23.09 6.71 12.29
N ALA A 17 -22.98 6.69 10.96
CA ALA A 17 -22.54 7.84 10.17
C ALA A 17 -23.68 8.73 9.63
N GLY A 18 -24.85 8.76 10.29
CA GLY A 18 -26.06 9.42 9.76
C GLY A 18 -25.84 10.88 9.33
N PHE A 19 -25.25 11.69 10.20
CA PHE A 19 -24.92 13.09 9.90
C PHE A 19 -23.96 13.25 8.71
N LEU A 20 -22.92 12.41 8.63
CA LEU A 20 -21.96 12.45 7.52
C LEU A 20 -22.65 12.08 6.20
N ASN A 21 -23.53 11.08 6.23
CA ASN A 21 -24.32 10.66 5.08
C ASN A 21 -25.25 11.77 4.56
N ASP A 22 -25.81 12.60 5.44
CA ASP A 22 -26.64 13.76 5.05
C ASP A 22 -25.82 14.87 4.39
N ILE A 23 -24.60 15.13 4.90
CA ILE A 23 -23.65 16.06 4.27
C ILE A 23 -23.26 15.57 2.87
N VAL A 24 -22.86 14.30 2.77
CA VAL A 24 -22.40 13.72 1.50
C VAL A 24 -23.51 13.73 0.46
N ALA A 25 -24.75 13.45 0.85
CA ALA A 25 -25.91 13.55 -0.04
C ALA A 25 -26.10 14.97 -0.60
N GLN A 26 -25.93 16.01 0.21
CA GLN A 26 -26.01 17.40 -0.24
C GLN A 26 -24.82 17.79 -1.14
N LEU A 27 -23.63 17.28 -0.85
CA LEU A 27 -22.42 17.56 -1.64
C LEU A 27 -22.33 16.74 -2.92
N TRP A 28 -23.09 15.65 -3.05
CA TRP A 28 -22.94 14.66 -4.12
C TRP A 28 -22.94 15.24 -5.54
N PRO A 29 -23.83 16.17 -5.92
CA PRO A 29 -23.78 16.77 -7.27
C PRO A 29 -22.46 17.48 -7.57
N HIS A 30 -21.83 18.09 -6.55
CA HIS A 30 -20.53 18.73 -6.67
C HIS A 30 -19.39 17.71 -6.65
N ILE A 31 -19.50 16.69 -5.81
CA ILE A 31 -18.55 15.57 -5.77
C ILE A 31 -18.52 14.85 -7.12
N ASN A 32 -19.65 14.57 -7.75
CA ASN A 32 -19.71 13.90 -9.06
C ASN A 32 -18.93 14.70 -10.12
N ILE A 33 -19.14 16.02 -10.20
CA ILE A 33 -18.39 16.89 -11.13
C ILE A 33 -16.89 16.90 -10.82
N ALA A 34 -16.51 17.07 -9.56
CA ALA A 34 -15.11 17.16 -9.14
C ALA A 34 -14.38 15.82 -9.31
N ALA A 35 -14.97 14.74 -8.83
CA ALA A 35 -14.44 13.38 -8.93
C ALA A 35 -14.38 12.92 -10.38
N GLY A 36 -15.35 13.26 -11.23
CA GLY A 36 -15.30 13.01 -12.67
C GLY A 36 -14.08 13.67 -13.32
N ARG A 37 -13.85 14.95 -13.03
CA ARG A 37 -12.65 15.66 -13.53
C ARG A 37 -11.36 15.02 -13.03
N MET A 38 -11.26 14.80 -11.71
CA MET A 38 -10.06 14.20 -11.09
C MET A 38 -9.77 12.82 -11.66
N THR A 39 -10.81 11.98 -11.81
CA THR A 39 -10.67 10.65 -12.40
C THR A 39 -10.12 10.75 -13.81
N LYS A 40 -10.64 11.65 -14.64
CA LYS A 40 -10.12 11.83 -16.00
C LYS A 40 -8.64 12.25 -16.01
N GLU A 41 -8.28 13.25 -15.22
CA GLU A 41 -6.93 13.82 -15.17
C GLU A 41 -5.88 12.85 -14.59
N ILE A 42 -6.30 12.02 -13.62
CA ILE A 42 -5.40 11.14 -12.87
C ILE A 42 -5.39 9.72 -13.46
N VAL A 43 -6.57 9.17 -13.77
CA VAL A 43 -6.73 7.76 -14.15
C VAL A 43 -6.41 7.52 -15.63
N GLU A 44 -6.74 8.42 -16.56
CA GLU A 44 -6.42 8.20 -18.00
C GLU A 44 -4.91 8.00 -18.27
N PRO A 45 -4.01 8.84 -17.74
CA PRO A 45 -2.57 8.62 -17.93
C PRO A 45 -2.09 7.29 -17.34
N MET A 46 -2.68 6.86 -16.22
CA MET A 46 -2.34 5.59 -15.58
C MET A 46 -2.90 4.39 -16.36
N LEU A 47 -4.11 4.48 -16.88
CA LEU A 47 -4.67 3.47 -17.80
C LEU A 47 -3.75 3.28 -19.00
N ALA A 48 -3.28 4.36 -19.62
CA ALA A 48 -2.38 4.30 -20.76
C ALA A 48 -1.02 3.64 -20.43
N LYS A 49 -0.54 3.81 -19.19
CA LYS A 49 0.72 3.22 -18.71
C LYS A 49 0.58 1.74 -18.31
N MET A 50 -0.55 1.36 -17.73
CA MET A 50 -0.75 0.07 -17.07
C MET A 50 -1.49 -0.96 -17.93
N LEU A 51 -2.30 -0.51 -18.89
CA LEU A 51 -3.02 -1.41 -19.78
C LEU A 51 -2.14 -1.93 -20.92
N PRO A 52 -2.24 -3.22 -21.28
CA PRO A 52 -1.43 -3.81 -22.34
C PRO A 52 -1.98 -3.55 -23.75
N GLY A 53 -1.08 -3.49 -24.73
CA GLY A 53 -1.43 -3.54 -26.15
C GLY A 53 -2.46 -2.47 -26.57
N PRO A 54 -3.49 -2.81 -27.36
CA PRO A 54 -4.52 -1.86 -27.80
C PRO A 54 -5.29 -1.18 -26.65
N LEU A 55 -5.39 -1.82 -25.48
CA LEU A 55 -6.11 -1.28 -24.32
C LEU A 55 -5.43 -0.03 -23.74
N ALA A 56 -4.13 0.17 -23.97
CA ALA A 56 -3.41 1.38 -23.57
C ALA A 56 -3.99 2.68 -24.19
N SER A 57 -4.84 2.55 -25.22
CA SER A 57 -5.50 3.69 -25.86
C SER A 57 -6.88 4.04 -25.26
N LEU A 58 -7.32 3.30 -24.23
CA LEU A 58 -8.58 3.54 -23.54
C LEU A 58 -8.59 4.92 -22.86
N ARG A 59 -9.70 5.63 -23.02
CA ARG A 59 -9.99 6.92 -22.40
C ARG A 59 -11.48 7.05 -22.08
N PHE A 60 -11.84 7.98 -21.20
CA PHE A 60 -13.23 8.28 -20.91
C PHE A 60 -13.84 9.14 -22.02
N ALA A 61 -14.77 8.55 -22.77
CA ALA A 61 -15.67 9.28 -23.67
C ALA A 61 -16.74 10.02 -22.87
N LYS A 62 -17.25 9.37 -21.81
CA LYS A 62 -18.21 9.91 -20.86
C LYS A 62 -17.86 9.39 -19.46
N LEU A 63 -18.08 10.24 -18.46
CA LEU A 63 -17.86 9.89 -17.07
C LEU A 63 -18.86 10.63 -16.20
N ASP A 64 -19.90 9.91 -15.78
CA ASP A 64 -20.89 10.35 -14.82
C ASP A 64 -21.03 9.28 -13.73
N LEU A 65 -20.80 9.67 -12.47
CA LEU A 65 -20.89 8.77 -11.32
C LEU A 65 -22.33 8.56 -10.84
N GLY A 66 -23.32 9.18 -11.48
CA GLY A 66 -24.72 9.01 -11.11
C GLY A 66 -25.19 9.91 -9.97
N SER A 67 -26.41 9.62 -9.51
CA SER A 67 -27.12 10.45 -8.51
C SER A 67 -27.07 9.88 -7.10
N GLU A 68 -26.61 8.64 -6.97
CA GLU A 68 -26.58 7.85 -5.75
C GLU A 68 -25.29 8.12 -4.97
N PRO A 69 -25.37 8.76 -3.79
CA PRO A 69 -24.19 9.10 -3.01
C PRO A 69 -23.56 7.88 -2.34
N MET A 70 -22.24 7.96 -2.15
CA MET A 70 -21.52 7.06 -1.25
C MET A 70 -22.12 7.13 0.17
N ARG A 71 -22.15 5.97 0.84
CA ARG A 71 -22.65 5.82 2.21
C ARG A 71 -21.56 5.32 3.14
N PHE A 72 -21.60 5.81 4.36
CA PHE A 72 -20.68 5.49 5.42
C PHE A 72 -21.40 4.80 6.58
N SER A 73 -20.70 3.90 7.27
CA SER A 73 -21.18 3.24 8.48
C SER A 73 -20.00 2.83 9.39
N SER A 74 -20.31 2.32 10.59
CA SER A 74 -19.32 1.78 11.53
C SER A 74 -18.15 2.74 11.83
N VAL A 75 -18.44 4.00 12.10
CA VAL A 75 -17.42 5.05 12.32
C VAL A 75 -16.73 4.82 13.65
N ASP A 76 -15.42 4.69 13.64
CA ASP A 76 -14.59 4.49 14.81
C ASP A 76 -13.52 5.59 14.85
N VAL A 77 -13.40 6.30 15.97
CA VAL A 77 -12.59 7.52 16.09
C VAL A 77 -11.52 7.34 17.16
N HIS A 78 -10.27 7.54 16.76
CA HIS A 78 -9.11 7.36 17.62
C HIS A 78 -8.21 8.59 17.62
N LYS A 79 -7.62 8.88 18.77
CA LYS A 79 -6.45 9.76 18.84
C LYS A 79 -5.23 8.99 18.34
N THR A 80 -4.39 9.63 17.52
CA THR A 80 -3.10 9.04 17.11
C THR A 80 -1.96 9.48 18.03
N ASP A 81 -0.88 8.71 18.02
CA ASP A 81 0.36 9.03 18.76
C ASP A 81 1.05 10.32 18.27
N ASN A 82 0.72 10.77 17.05
CA ASN A 82 1.31 11.95 16.40
C ASN A 82 0.36 13.16 16.41
N ASP A 83 -0.40 13.33 17.49
CA ASP A 83 -1.37 14.42 17.68
C ASP A 83 -2.32 14.62 16.49
N GLY A 84 -2.93 13.53 16.05
CA GLY A 84 -3.95 13.52 15.00
C GLY A 84 -5.26 12.86 15.45
N ILE A 85 -6.28 13.02 14.62
CA ILE A 85 -7.58 12.35 14.75
C ILE A 85 -7.72 11.38 13.58
N LYS A 86 -7.88 10.09 13.87
CA LYS A 86 -8.12 9.05 12.87
C LYS A 86 -9.58 8.62 12.94
N LEU A 87 -10.26 8.62 11.80
CA LEU A 87 -11.63 8.17 11.63
C LEU A 87 -11.64 7.00 10.66
N ASP A 88 -11.93 5.81 11.16
CA ASP A 88 -12.07 4.62 10.33
C ASP A 88 -13.55 4.30 10.17
N MET A 89 -14.00 4.05 8.94
CA MET A 89 -15.42 3.85 8.61
C MET A 89 -15.60 2.93 7.41
N ASP A 90 -16.71 2.23 7.35
CA ASP A 90 -17.06 1.40 6.20
C ASP A 90 -17.68 2.29 5.13
N LEU A 91 -17.09 2.31 3.94
CA LEU A 91 -17.61 2.96 2.75
C LEU A 91 -18.36 1.92 1.92
N HIS A 92 -19.57 2.26 1.49
CA HIS A 92 -20.37 1.51 0.53
C HIS A 92 -20.91 2.44 -0.55
N TRP A 93 -20.78 2.03 -1.81
CA TRP A 93 -21.31 2.77 -2.94
C TRP A 93 -21.86 1.81 -3.99
N ASP A 94 -23.16 1.91 -4.23
CA ASP A 94 -23.89 1.23 -5.29
C ASP A 94 -24.45 2.32 -6.22
N GLY A 95 -23.61 2.78 -7.14
CA GLY A 95 -23.92 3.92 -8.00
C GLY A 95 -24.46 3.49 -9.37
N ASN A 96 -25.59 4.05 -9.80
CA ASN A 96 -26.05 3.92 -11.18
C ASN A 96 -25.30 4.94 -12.04
N CYS A 97 -24.26 4.49 -12.73
CA CYS A 97 -23.31 5.34 -13.43
C CYS A 97 -23.59 5.39 -14.94
N ASP A 98 -23.03 6.38 -15.61
CA ASP A 98 -23.00 6.45 -17.07
C ASP A 98 -21.57 6.78 -17.51
N ILE A 99 -20.75 5.72 -17.52
CA ILE A 99 -19.33 5.78 -17.85
C ILE A 99 -19.11 5.06 -19.17
N GLU A 100 -18.46 5.73 -20.10
CA GLU A 100 -18.13 5.17 -21.41
C GLU A 100 -16.63 5.23 -21.64
N LEU A 101 -16.05 4.06 -21.92
CA LEU A 101 -14.66 3.90 -22.31
C LEU A 101 -14.58 3.66 -23.81
N GLU A 102 -13.64 4.34 -24.47
CA GLU A 102 -13.34 4.15 -25.89
C GLU A 102 -11.83 4.08 -26.12
N GLY A 103 -11.41 3.30 -27.13
CA GLY A 103 -10.00 3.14 -27.48
C GLY A 103 -9.81 2.85 -28.97
N LYS A 104 -8.59 3.00 -29.47
CA LYS A 104 -8.24 2.62 -30.84
C LYS A 104 -8.26 1.10 -30.94
N MET A 105 -9.05 0.56 -31.87
CA MET A 105 -9.20 -0.89 -32.07
C MET A 105 -9.79 -1.64 -30.85
N VAL A 106 -10.40 -0.91 -29.91
CA VAL A 106 -11.11 -1.47 -28.75
C VAL A 106 -12.60 -1.12 -28.92
N PRO A 107 -13.53 -2.09 -28.78
CA PRO A 107 -14.95 -1.76 -28.81
C PRO A 107 -15.29 -0.75 -27.71
N LYS A 108 -16.31 0.08 -27.95
CA LYS A 108 -16.82 0.99 -26.92
C LYS A 108 -17.41 0.15 -25.78
N VAL A 109 -17.03 0.47 -24.55
CA VAL A 109 -17.46 -0.24 -23.35
C VAL A 109 -18.21 0.72 -22.45
N GLY A 110 -19.43 0.37 -22.07
CA GLY A 110 -20.25 1.14 -21.11
C GLY A 110 -20.23 0.46 -19.75
N ILE A 111 -20.13 1.24 -18.68
CA ILE A 111 -20.32 0.79 -17.29
C ILE A 111 -21.57 1.50 -16.77
N GLU A 112 -22.59 0.72 -16.42
CA GLU A 112 -23.88 1.20 -15.93
C GLU A 112 -23.99 1.18 -14.40
N LYS A 113 -23.21 0.34 -13.72
CA LYS A 113 -23.14 0.36 -12.26
C LYS A 113 -21.74 0.14 -11.73
N VAL A 114 -21.47 0.80 -10.61
CA VAL A 114 -20.26 0.61 -9.83
C VAL A 114 -20.66 0.21 -8.42
N HIS A 115 -20.07 -0.90 -7.96
CA HIS A 115 -20.18 -1.38 -6.59
C HIS A 115 -18.81 -1.27 -5.94
N LEU A 116 -18.66 -0.34 -5.00
CA LEU A 116 -17.43 -0.13 -4.25
C LEU A 116 -17.71 -0.32 -2.75
N ALA A 117 -16.91 -1.15 -2.10
CA ALA A 117 -16.98 -1.30 -0.65
C ALA A 117 -15.58 -1.48 -0.05
N GLY A 118 -15.35 -0.91 1.14
CA GLY A 118 -14.09 -1.07 1.85
C GLY A 118 -14.01 -0.23 3.13
N ARG A 119 -13.04 -0.55 3.99
CA ARG A 119 -12.75 0.20 5.22
C ARG A 119 -11.89 1.41 4.89
N LEU A 120 -12.48 2.60 4.94
CA LEU A 120 -11.82 3.89 4.70
C LEU A 120 -11.26 4.44 6.02
N SER A 121 -10.08 5.03 5.96
CA SER A 121 -9.41 5.75 7.04
C SER A 121 -9.16 7.20 6.62
N ILE A 122 -9.74 8.13 7.38
CA ILE A 122 -9.48 9.57 7.28
C ILE A 122 -8.63 9.97 8.47
N LEU A 123 -7.46 10.52 8.19
CA LEU A 123 -6.56 11.04 9.20
C LEU A 123 -6.46 12.57 9.08
N LEU A 124 -6.80 13.25 10.17
CA LEU A 124 -6.67 14.69 10.34
C LEU A 124 -5.43 14.94 11.21
N CYS A 125 -4.31 15.28 10.58
CA CYS A 125 -3.00 15.33 11.24
C CYS A 125 -2.01 16.24 10.50
N PRO A 126 -1.21 17.05 11.22
CA PRO A 126 -1.24 17.26 12.67
C PRO A 126 -2.39 18.17 13.09
N LEU A 127 -2.78 18.11 14.36
CA LEU A 127 -3.55 19.17 14.99
C LEU A 127 -2.66 20.41 15.23
N THR A 128 -3.25 21.59 15.07
CA THR A 128 -2.57 22.89 15.16
C THR A 128 -3.38 23.89 15.99
N ASP A 129 -2.74 24.95 16.46
CA ASP A 129 -3.38 26.03 17.22
C ASP A 129 -3.86 27.19 16.32
N ILE A 130 -3.83 27.01 14.99
CA ILE A 130 -4.21 28.01 14.00
C ILE A 130 -5.39 27.46 13.19
N ILE A 131 -6.50 28.20 13.15
CA ILE A 131 -7.69 27.83 12.36
C ILE A 131 -7.25 27.51 10.92
N PRO A 132 -7.60 26.31 10.38
CA PRO A 132 -8.71 25.43 10.80
C PRO A 132 -8.40 24.37 11.89
N LEU A 133 -7.30 24.50 12.64
CA LEU A 133 -6.82 23.59 13.71
C LEU A 133 -6.32 22.23 13.22
N ILE A 134 -6.32 22.01 11.91
CA ILE A 134 -5.89 20.78 11.26
C ILE A 134 -4.96 21.17 10.13
N GLY A 135 -3.73 20.66 10.15
CA GLY A 135 -2.73 20.96 9.14
C GLY A 135 -3.01 20.27 7.80
N ALA A 136 -3.47 19.02 7.85
CA ALA A 136 -3.80 18.24 6.66
C ALA A 136 -4.84 17.16 6.93
N ALA A 137 -5.54 16.76 5.86
CA ALA A 137 -6.38 15.58 5.79
C ALA A 137 -5.73 14.53 4.88
N GLN A 138 -5.75 13.28 5.30
CA GLN A 138 -5.19 12.14 4.58
C GLN A 138 -6.24 11.04 4.47
N VAL A 139 -6.48 10.54 3.26
CA VAL A 139 -7.51 9.53 3.01
C VAL A 139 -6.88 8.28 2.41
N ALA A 140 -7.18 7.11 2.97
CA ALA A 140 -6.76 5.83 2.42
C ALA A 140 -7.74 4.73 2.83
N PHE A 141 -7.87 3.68 2.03
CA PHE A 141 -8.44 2.42 2.49
C PHE A 141 -7.39 1.64 3.30
N ILE A 142 -7.82 0.99 4.38
CA ILE A 142 -6.95 0.14 5.20
C ILE A 142 -6.45 -1.05 4.36
N ASN A 143 -7.33 -1.63 3.56
CA ASN A 143 -7.07 -2.74 2.64
C ASN A 143 -7.58 -2.39 1.24
N PRO A 144 -7.08 -3.03 0.18
CA PRO A 144 -7.65 -2.85 -1.16
C PRO A 144 -9.19 -3.02 -1.13
N PRO A 145 -9.97 -2.04 -1.61
CA PRO A 145 -11.42 -2.14 -1.57
C PRO A 145 -11.93 -3.18 -2.57
N THR A 146 -13.13 -3.69 -2.34
CA THR A 146 -13.83 -4.48 -3.35
C THR A 146 -14.46 -3.54 -4.37
N LEU A 147 -14.16 -3.76 -5.64
CA LEU A 147 -14.80 -3.09 -6.77
C LEU A 147 -15.50 -4.14 -7.64
N LYS A 148 -16.76 -3.91 -8.03
CA LYS A 148 -17.44 -4.63 -9.13
C LYS A 148 -18.03 -3.60 -10.08
N LEU A 149 -18.04 -3.93 -11.37
CA LEU A 149 -18.49 -3.05 -12.43
C LEU A 149 -19.51 -3.82 -13.26
N ASP A 150 -20.70 -3.27 -13.44
CA ASP A 150 -21.71 -3.84 -14.32
C ASP A 150 -21.61 -3.15 -15.68
N PHE A 151 -21.37 -3.93 -16.73
CA PHE A 151 -21.15 -3.43 -18.08
C PHE A 151 -22.43 -3.49 -18.94
N THR A 152 -22.67 -2.46 -19.76
CA THR A 152 -23.84 -2.37 -20.63
C THR A 152 -23.71 -3.28 -21.87
N ASN A 153 -24.74 -4.08 -22.17
CA ASN A 153 -24.95 -4.83 -23.43
C ASN A 153 -23.70 -5.49 -24.08
N ALA A 154 -23.17 -6.54 -23.45
CA ALA A 154 -22.07 -7.38 -23.96
C ALA A 154 -22.46 -8.31 -25.12
N ALA A 155 -22.90 -7.76 -26.27
CA ALA A 155 -23.24 -8.56 -27.45
C ALA A 155 -22.03 -9.28 -28.09
N ASN A 156 -20.79 -8.88 -27.75
CA ASN A 156 -19.55 -9.60 -28.09
C ASN A 156 -18.96 -10.20 -26.81
N ILE A 157 -19.48 -11.37 -26.46
CA ILE A 157 -19.42 -11.96 -25.11
C ILE A 157 -17.99 -12.27 -24.64
N ALA A 158 -17.07 -12.73 -25.51
CA ALA A 158 -15.75 -13.20 -25.06
C ALA A 158 -14.72 -12.07 -24.82
N ASP A 159 -14.61 -11.12 -25.75
CA ASP A 159 -13.64 -10.02 -25.64
C ASP A 159 -14.01 -9.05 -24.51
N CYS A 160 -15.31 -8.90 -24.22
CA CYS A 160 -15.79 -8.02 -23.16
C CYS A 160 -15.37 -8.50 -21.76
N PHE A 161 -15.41 -9.81 -21.48
CA PHE A 161 -15.01 -10.34 -20.16
C PHE A 161 -13.53 -10.13 -19.84
N LEU A 162 -12.65 -10.29 -20.85
CA LEU A 162 -11.22 -10.03 -20.67
C LEU A 162 -10.95 -8.54 -20.42
N ILE A 163 -11.66 -7.66 -21.13
CA ILE A 163 -11.58 -6.21 -20.92
C ILE A 163 -12.08 -5.86 -19.52
N GLU A 164 -13.22 -6.39 -19.09
CA GLU A 164 -13.78 -6.20 -17.75
C GLU A 164 -12.77 -6.58 -16.66
N LYS A 165 -12.21 -7.80 -16.70
CA LYS A 165 -11.23 -8.27 -15.69
C LYS A 165 -10.00 -7.37 -15.67
N THR A 166 -9.50 -6.99 -16.85
CA THR A 166 -8.28 -6.17 -16.98
C THR A 166 -8.52 -4.74 -16.50
N VAL A 167 -9.60 -4.08 -16.93
CA VAL A 167 -9.95 -2.71 -16.54
C VAL A 167 -10.21 -2.64 -15.04
N ARG A 168 -10.99 -3.58 -14.49
CA ARG A 168 -11.25 -3.65 -13.05
C ARG A 168 -9.96 -3.79 -12.25
N LYS A 169 -9.06 -4.69 -12.66
CA LYS A 169 -7.75 -4.87 -12.02
C LYS A 169 -6.94 -3.59 -12.04
N VAL A 170 -6.80 -2.95 -13.22
CA VAL A 170 -6.03 -1.71 -13.34
C VAL A 170 -6.63 -0.57 -12.49
N ILE A 171 -7.95 -0.44 -12.42
CA ILE A 171 -8.58 0.55 -11.53
C ILE A 171 -8.22 0.29 -10.07
N LEU A 172 -8.28 -0.98 -9.62
CA LEU A 172 -7.88 -1.35 -8.26
C LEU A 172 -6.40 -1.08 -7.99
N ASP A 173 -5.52 -1.39 -8.94
CA ASP A 173 -4.08 -1.12 -8.83
C ASP A 173 -3.81 0.40 -8.73
N ILE A 174 -4.55 1.20 -9.50
CA ILE A 174 -4.52 2.67 -9.43
C ILE A 174 -4.96 3.16 -8.05
N VAL A 175 -6.10 2.67 -7.54
CA VAL A 175 -6.58 3.01 -6.18
C VAL A 175 -5.54 2.59 -5.13
N ALA A 176 -4.94 1.41 -5.27
CA ALA A 176 -3.93 0.90 -4.36
C ALA A 176 -2.68 1.79 -4.30
N SER A 177 -2.23 2.26 -5.47
CA SER A 177 -1.05 3.13 -5.57
C SER A 177 -1.23 4.52 -4.95
N MET A 178 -2.48 4.99 -4.80
CA MET A 178 -2.78 6.35 -4.33
C MET A 178 -3.43 6.41 -2.95
N ALA A 179 -4.24 5.42 -2.60
CA ALA A 179 -5.19 5.50 -1.49
C ALA A 179 -5.47 4.13 -0.85
N VAL A 180 -4.51 3.19 -0.85
CA VAL A 180 -4.53 2.02 0.04
C VAL A 180 -3.27 2.07 0.88
N LEU A 181 -3.39 1.80 2.18
CA LEU A 181 -2.26 1.88 3.09
C LEU A 181 -1.07 1.03 2.61
N PRO A 182 0.15 1.59 2.65
CA PRO A 182 0.52 2.85 3.32
C PRO A 182 0.30 4.15 2.50
N ASN A 183 -0.14 4.05 1.24
CA ASN A 183 -0.39 5.21 0.39
C ASN A 183 -1.63 5.97 0.85
N ARG A 184 -1.52 7.29 0.91
CA ARG A 184 -2.58 8.20 1.37
C ARG A 184 -2.76 9.33 0.40
N TYR A 185 -4.00 9.61 0.02
CA TYR A 185 -4.35 10.84 -0.67
C TYR A 185 -4.26 12.00 0.32
N TYR A 186 -3.25 12.85 0.16
CA TYR A 186 -2.90 13.93 1.08
C TYR A 186 -3.44 15.28 0.59
N VAL A 187 -4.24 15.94 1.43
CA VAL A 187 -4.78 17.28 1.21
C VAL A 187 -4.27 18.20 2.29
N LYS A 188 -3.46 19.18 1.90
CA LYS A 188 -2.96 20.23 2.78
C LYS A 188 -4.08 21.24 3.06
N LEU A 189 -4.49 21.36 4.32
CA LEU A 189 -5.55 22.28 4.76
C LEU A 189 -4.96 23.64 5.19
N ASP A 190 -3.76 23.62 5.73
CA ASP A 190 -2.95 24.82 6.03
C ASP A 190 -1.72 24.83 5.13
N SER A 191 -1.52 25.89 4.34
CA SER A 191 -0.36 26.02 3.45
C SER A 191 0.98 26.02 4.21
N GLY A 192 0.98 26.39 5.49
CA GLY A 192 2.13 26.33 6.40
C GLY A 192 2.36 24.95 7.05
N ASN A 193 1.50 23.96 6.80
CA ASN A 193 1.61 22.65 7.44
C ASN A 193 2.99 22.00 7.19
N ASP A 194 3.59 21.48 8.26
CA ASP A 194 4.86 20.79 8.25
C ASP A 194 4.66 19.32 7.88
N TRP A 195 5.18 18.92 6.71
CA TRP A 195 5.09 17.56 6.21
C TRP A 195 5.64 16.53 7.19
N PHE A 196 6.72 16.86 7.92
CA PHE A 196 7.33 15.92 8.87
C PHE A 196 6.40 15.56 10.02
N ARG A 197 5.51 16.48 10.41
CA ARG A 197 4.48 16.25 11.45
C ARG A 197 3.25 15.53 10.89
N ALA A 198 2.93 15.73 9.61
CA ALA A 198 1.78 15.06 8.99
C ALA A 198 2.06 13.60 8.62
N TYR A 199 3.33 13.28 8.32
CA TYR A 199 3.74 11.95 7.89
C TYR A 199 3.42 10.88 8.94
N GLN A 200 2.87 9.75 8.49
CA GLN A 200 2.60 8.60 9.34
C GLN A 200 3.65 7.53 9.11
N HIS A 201 4.39 7.21 10.17
CA HIS A 201 5.33 6.11 10.17
C HIS A 201 4.58 4.77 10.22
N HIS A 202 5.24 3.73 9.71
CA HIS A 202 4.75 2.37 9.85
C HIS A 202 4.79 2.00 11.34
N LEU A 203 3.85 1.16 11.76
CA LEU A 203 3.73 0.70 13.15
C LEU A 203 4.88 -0.24 13.52
N GLY A 204 5.34 -1.04 12.56
CA GLY A 204 6.36 -2.05 12.78
C GLY A 204 6.54 -2.98 11.58
N VAL A 205 7.19 -4.10 11.84
CA VAL A 205 7.38 -5.22 10.90
C VAL A 205 6.58 -6.42 11.40
N LEU A 206 5.78 -7.01 10.51
CA LEU A 206 5.20 -8.34 10.69
C LEU A 206 6.16 -9.35 10.05
N ARG A 207 6.79 -10.17 10.88
CA ARG A 207 7.58 -11.32 10.44
C ARG A 207 6.65 -12.52 10.34
N LEU A 208 6.36 -12.95 9.12
CA LEU A 208 5.39 -14.00 8.84
C LEU A 208 6.09 -15.22 8.25
N THR A 209 5.90 -16.37 8.89
CA THR A 209 6.33 -17.67 8.42
C THR A 209 5.12 -18.45 7.88
N VAL A 210 5.19 -18.86 6.61
CA VAL A 210 4.26 -19.84 6.04
C VAL A 210 4.84 -21.22 6.31
N GLU A 211 4.26 -21.95 7.27
CA GLU A 211 4.82 -23.21 7.72
C GLU A 211 4.47 -24.35 6.77
N ARG A 212 3.17 -24.62 6.61
CA ARG A 212 2.67 -25.75 5.82
C ARG A 212 1.22 -25.56 5.40
N ALA A 213 0.79 -26.32 4.41
CA ALA A 213 -0.63 -26.61 4.19
C ALA A 213 -0.89 -28.10 4.44
N THR A 214 -2.14 -28.46 4.70
CA THR A 214 -2.57 -29.85 4.86
C THR A 214 -3.84 -30.12 4.08
N GLY A 215 -4.01 -31.36 3.61
CA GLY A 215 -5.21 -31.79 2.91
C GLY A 215 -5.43 -31.12 1.55
N VAL A 216 -4.36 -30.59 0.94
CA VAL A 216 -4.41 -29.96 -0.37
C VAL A 216 -4.86 -30.97 -1.42
N SER A 217 -5.85 -30.60 -2.21
CA SER A 217 -6.30 -31.39 -3.34
C SER A 217 -6.74 -30.48 -4.48
N GLY A 218 -6.32 -30.77 -5.71
CA GLY A 218 -6.71 -30.00 -6.87
C GLY A 218 -8.24 -29.89 -7.03
N PRO A 219 -8.73 -28.88 -7.75
CA PRO A 219 -10.15 -28.54 -7.80
C PRO A 219 -11.02 -29.72 -8.27
N LYS A 220 -12.18 -29.88 -7.63
CA LYS A 220 -13.17 -30.91 -7.98
C LYS A 220 -13.75 -30.64 -9.37
N LYS A 221 -13.21 -31.27 -10.42
CA LYS A 221 -13.75 -31.16 -11.79
C LYS A 221 -15.18 -31.72 -11.88
N SER A 222 -16.06 -31.01 -12.58
CA SER A 222 -17.51 -31.30 -12.65
C SER A 222 -17.85 -32.62 -13.37
N GLY A 223 -19.05 -33.14 -13.11
CA GLY A 223 -19.44 -34.56 -13.19
C GLY A 223 -19.33 -35.30 -14.53
N ALA A 224 -19.04 -34.64 -15.65
CA ALA A 224 -18.82 -35.31 -16.93
C ALA A 224 -17.39 -35.87 -17.10
N LYS A 225 -16.38 -35.27 -16.44
CA LYS A 225 -14.98 -35.76 -16.44
C LYS A 225 -14.67 -36.82 -15.37
N ARG A 226 -15.54 -36.96 -14.36
CA ARG A 226 -15.37 -37.93 -13.24
C ARG A 226 -15.26 -39.40 -13.66
N LEU A 227 -15.69 -39.76 -14.87
CA LEU A 227 -15.67 -41.14 -15.37
C LEU A 227 -14.33 -41.55 -16.00
N LEU A 228 -13.51 -40.60 -16.48
CA LEU A 228 -12.21 -40.88 -17.12
C LEU A 228 -11.01 -40.64 -16.18
N ASP A 229 -11.11 -39.75 -15.20
CA ASP A 229 -9.97 -39.32 -14.36
C ASP A 229 -9.75 -40.16 -13.08
N LYS A 230 -10.37 -41.34 -12.96
CA LYS A 230 -10.25 -42.19 -11.74
C LYS A 230 -8.85 -42.79 -11.50
N ILE A 231 -7.89 -42.56 -12.39
CA ILE A 231 -6.59 -43.26 -12.35
C ILE A 231 -5.41 -42.33 -12.06
N ILE A 232 -5.53 -41.01 -12.25
CA ILE A 232 -4.44 -40.05 -11.94
C ILE A 232 -5.07 -38.81 -11.31
N LYS A 233 -5.08 -38.76 -9.97
CA LYS A 233 -5.29 -37.51 -9.23
C LYS A 233 -3.90 -36.87 -9.17
N ASP A 234 -3.55 -36.05 -10.16
CA ASP A 234 -2.29 -35.29 -10.10
C ASP A 234 -2.30 -34.49 -8.79
N VAL A 235 -1.22 -34.64 -8.05
CA VAL A 235 -1.00 -33.88 -6.82
C VAL A 235 -0.35 -32.57 -7.25
N PRO A 236 -0.93 -31.41 -6.89
CA PRO A 236 -0.45 -30.12 -7.38
C PRO A 236 0.98 -29.81 -6.90
N ASP A 237 1.69 -29.03 -7.69
CA ASP A 237 2.98 -28.43 -7.36
C ASP A 237 2.72 -27.10 -6.64
N CYS A 238 2.53 -27.16 -5.32
CA CYS A 238 1.94 -26.08 -4.55
C CYS A 238 2.94 -24.97 -4.18
N PHE A 239 2.48 -23.74 -4.21
CA PHE A 239 3.10 -22.60 -3.53
C PHE A 239 2.04 -21.78 -2.77
N CYS A 240 2.48 -20.86 -1.93
CA CYS A 240 1.62 -19.87 -1.31
C CYS A 240 2.07 -18.46 -1.69
N ALA A 241 1.17 -17.68 -2.30
CA ALA A 241 1.33 -16.25 -2.45
C ALA A 241 0.70 -15.54 -1.25
N VAL A 242 1.41 -14.54 -0.74
CA VAL A 242 1.05 -13.77 0.45
C VAL A 242 1.05 -12.29 0.12
N ALA A 243 0.02 -11.57 0.56
CA ALA A 243 -0.06 -10.12 0.44
C ALA A 243 -0.54 -9.48 1.74
N VAL A 244 0.05 -8.34 2.11
CA VAL A 244 -0.33 -7.53 3.28
C VAL A 244 -0.49 -6.07 2.85
N GLY A 245 -1.73 -5.56 2.85
CA GLY A 245 -2.01 -4.19 2.40
C GLY A 245 -1.64 -3.96 0.93
N ALA A 246 -0.90 -2.89 0.65
CA ALA A 246 -0.35 -2.58 -0.69
C ALA A 246 1.16 -2.85 -0.82
N GLU A 247 1.75 -3.61 0.10
CA GLU A 247 3.14 -4.08 -0.04
C GLU A 247 3.24 -5.08 -1.20
N GLU A 248 4.46 -5.26 -1.73
CA GLU A 248 4.67 -6.21 -2.83
C GLU A 248 4.32 -7.63 -2.38
N PRO A 249 3.54 -8.40 -3.17
CA PRO A 249 3.25 -9.78 -2.84
C PRO A 249 4.53 -10.63 -2.77
N TRP A 250 4.61 -11.49 -1.78
CA TRP A 250 5.67 -12.48 -1.63
C TRP A 250 5.12 -13.87 -1.98
N ARG A 251 5.98 -14.76 -2.47
CA ARG A 251 5.61 -16.12 -2.88
C ARG A 251 6.61 -17.11 -2.30
N THR A 252 6.13 -18.20 -1.71
CA THR A 252 6.99 -19.30 -1.25
C THR A 252 7.59 -20.08 -2.43
N SER A 253 8.59 -20.91 -2.14
CA SER A 253 9.07 -21.92 -3.08
C SER A 253 7.99 -22.94 -3.43
N VAL A 254 8.13 -23.59 -4.57
CA VAL A 254 7.19 -24.60 -5.06
C VAL A 254 7.52 -25.96 -4.43
N ARG A 255 6.50 -26.61 -3.86
CA ARG A 255 6.58 -27.97 -3.31
C ARG A 255 5.86 -28.92 -4.25
N LYS A 256 6.63 -29.82 -4.87
CA LYS A 256 6.14 -30.66 -5.95
C LYS A 256 5.36 -31.86 -5.44
N ASN A 257 4.21 -32.11 -6.05
CA ASN A 257 3.43 -33.32 -5.86
C ASN A 257 3.15 -33.67 -4.38
N ASP A 258 2.85 -32.65 -3.56
CA ASP A 258 2.62 -32.81 -2.13
C ASP A 258 1.22 -32.33 -1.71
N ARG A 259 0.49 -33.15 -0.95
CA ARG A 259 -0.83 -32.80 -0.39
C ARG A 259 -0.73 -32.09 0.95
N ASP A 260 0.43 -32.18 1.58
CA ASP A 260 0.71 -31.58 2.88
C ASP A 260 2.03 -30.77 2.80
N PRO A 261 2.15 -29.84 1.83
CA PRO A 261 3.42 -29.17 1.55
C PRO A 261 3.93 -28.41 2.77
N VAL A 262 5.22 -28.53 3.03
CA VAL A 262 5.91 -27.81 4.11
C VAL A 262 6.89 -26.81 3.50
N TRP A 263 6.65 -25.53 3.71
CA TRP A 263 7.53 -24.45 3.22
C TRP A 263 8.51 -24.03 4.31
N ASN A 264 8.01 -23.66 5.50
CA ASN A 264 8.77 -23.01 6.58
C ASN A 264 9.55 -21.78 6.10
N GLU A 265 8.96 -21.01 5.19
CA GLU A 265 9.61 -19.83 4.63
C GLU A 265 9.08 -18.57 5.31
N THR A 266 9.95 -17.59 5.52
CA THR A 266 9.65 -16.38 6.30
C THR A 266 9.85 -15.13 5.46
N HIS A 267 8.94 -14.17 5.60
CA HIS A 267 9.03 -12.85 4.99
C HIS A 267 8.64 -11.75 5.98
N ASP A 268 9.26 -10.58 5.83
CA ASP A 268 9.02 -9.40 6.67
C ASP A 268 8.17 -8.37 5.90
N PHE A 269 6.98 -8.06 6.40
CA PHE A 269 6.09 -7.04 5.84
C PHE A 269 6.08 -5.77 6.68
N LEU A 270 6.12 -4.59 6.06
CA LEU A 270 5.91 -3.32 6.75
C LEU A 270 4.42 -3.14 7.06
N VAL A 271 4.08 -2.90 8.34
CA VAL A 271 2.69 -2.73 8.77
C VAL A 271 2.37 -1.26 8.99
N ALA A 272 1.38 -0.75 8.29
CA ALA A 272 0.85 0.60 8.45
C ALA A 272 -0.37 0.65 9.37
N ASP A 273 -1.11 -0.46 9.48
CA ASP A 273 -2.29 -0.58 10.33
C ASP A 273 -2.50 -2.03 10.79
N PHE A 274 -2.93 -2.25 12.02
CA PHE A 274 -3.17 -3.60 12.53
C PHE A 274 -4.42 -4.26 11.92
N GLU A 275 -5.35 -3.50 11.36
CA GLU A 275 -6.50 -4.03 10.62
C GLU A 275 -6.15 -4.37 9.15
N GLN A 276 -4.87 -4.27 8.75
CA GLN A 276 -4.43 -4.79 7.46
C GLN A 276 -4.65 -6.30 7.38
N VAL A 277 -5.14 -6.76 6.23
CA VAL A 277 -5.40 -8.16 5.92
C VAL A 277 -4.10 -8.83 5.48
N VAL A 278 -3.84 -10.00 6.03
CA VAL A 278 -2.87 -10.98 5.54
C VAL A 278 -3.64 -11.95 4.64
N SER A 279 -3.49 -11.80 3.33
CA SER A 279 -4.09 -12.66 2.33
C SER A 279 -3.15 -13.80 1.98
N LEU A 280 -3.68 -15.02 1.88
CA LEU A 280 -2.96 -16.23 1.51
C LEU A 280 -3.68 -16.85 0.32
N ASP A 281 -2.93 -17.17 -0.72
CA ASP A 281 -3.41 -17.82 -1.92
C ASP A 281 -2.53 -19.04 -2.18
N VAL A 282 -3.08 -20.23 -1.93
CA VAL A 282 -2.39 -21.49 -2.23
C VAL A 282 -2.81 -21.88 -3.63
N ASP A 283 -1.82 -22.07 -4.50
CA ASP A 283 -2.05 -22.29 -5.92
C ASP A 283 -1.04 -23.31 -6.49
N ASP A 284 -1.37 -23.85 -7.66
CA ASP A 284 -0.55 -24.81 -8.40
C ASP A 284 0.42 -24.07 -9.34
N ASP A 285 1.70 -24.47 -9.36
CA ASP A 285 2.72 -23.89 -10.24
C ASP A 285 2.61 -24.42 -11.69
N ASP A 286 1.38 -24.49 -12.21
CA ASP A 286 1.10 -24.98 -13.54
C ASP A 286 0.51 -23.85 -14.42
N PRO A 287 1.30 -23.28 -15.37
CA PRO A 287 0.92 -22.08 -16.11
C PRO A 287 -0.23 -22.27 -17.11
N VAL A 288 -0.75 -23.50 -17.23
CA VAL A 288 -1.74 -23.90 -18.24
C VAL A 288 -3.13 -24.14 -17.62
N SER A 289 -3.22 -24.37 -16.30
CA SER A 289 -4.48 -24.61 -15.59
C SER A 289 -4.79 -23.51 -14.59
N ASP A 290 -6.03 -23.00 -14.62
CA ASP A 290 -6.62 -22.15 -13.58
C ASP A 290 -7.09 -23.06 -12.41
N ASP A 291 -6.16 -23.84 -11.85
CA ASP A 291 -6.44 -24.83 -10.81
C ASP A 291 -6.16 -24.24 -9.40
N ASP A 292 -6.74 -23.06 -9.13
CA ASP A 292 -6.76 -22.41 -7.80
C ASP A 292 -7.16 -23.43 -6.72
N ILE A 293 -6.26 -23.63 -5.77
CA ILE A 293 -6.42 -24.62 -4.69
C ILE A 293 -7.30 -24.02 -3.61
N GLY A 294 -6.95 -22.82 -3.15
CA GLY A 294 -7.80 -22.04 -2.28
C GLY A 294 -7.09 -20.89 -1.59
N VAL A 295 -7.91 -19.97 -1.11
CA VAL A 295 -7.51 -18.76 -0.42
C VAL A 295 -7.93 -18.80 1.05
N ALA A 296 -7.13 -18.14 1.88
CA ALA A 296 -7.45 -17.82 3.27
C ALA A 296 -7.03 -16.39 3.59
N SER A 297 -7.60 -15.81 4.64
CA SER A 297 -7.19 -14.50 5.12
C SER A 297 -7.39 -14.35 6.61
N THR A 298 -6.57 -13.50 7.23
CA THR A 298 -6.70 -13.02 8.60
C THR A 298 -6.28 -11.55 8.65
N THR A 299 -6.34 -10.88 9.80
CA THR A 299 -5.75 -9.54 9.96
C THR A 299 -4.49 -9.61 10.81
N VAL A 300 -3.60 -8.62 10.66
CA VAL A 300 -2.42 -8.50 11.53
C VAL A 300 -2.83 -8.52 13.01
N LYS A 301 -3.91 -7.82 13.35
CA LYS A 301 -4.48 -7.83 14.69
C LYS A 301 -4.94 -9.22 15.13
N ALA A 302 -5.73 -9.91 14.32
CA ALA A 302 -6.29 -11.21 14.69
C ALA A 302 -5.19 -12.25 14.93
N ILE A 303 -4.25 -12.40 13.99
CA ILE A 303 -3.15 -13.37 14.14
C ILE A 303 -2.26 -13.06 15.35
N LEU A 304 -2.01 -11.78 15.65
CA LEU A 304 -1.23 -11.40 16.83
C LEU A 304 -2.00 -11.69 18.12
N LEU A 305 -3.29 -11.31 18.22
CA LEU A 305 -4.11 -11.58 19.41
C LEU A 305 -4.27 -13.07 19.73
N GLU A 306 -4.14 -13.94 18.73
CA GLU A 306 -4.16 -15.39 18.91
C GLU A 306 -2.79 -16.00 19.28
N GLY A 307 -1.82 -15.16 19.65
CA GLY A 307 -0.49 -15.59 20.09
C GLY A 307 0.48 -15.84 18.94
N GLY A 308 0.15 -15.39 17.74
CA GLY A 308 1.03 -15.43 16.56
C GLY A 308 0.99 -16.73 15.78
N ALA A 309 0.43 -17.82 16.29
CA ALA A 309 0.29 -19.08 15.53
C ALA A 309 -1.18 -19.29 15.15
N HIS A 310 -1.45 -19.53 13.87
CA HIS A 310 -2.82 -19.60 13.36
C HIS A 310 -2.96 -20.66 12.27
N GLU A 311 -4.03 -21.44 12.35
CA GLU A 311 -4.42 -22.42 11.33
C GLU A 311 -5.71 -21.95 10.67
N LEU A 312 -5.68 -21.71 9.36
CA LEU A 312 -6.78 -21.19 8.58
C LEU A 312 -7.33 -22.25 7.64
N ASP A 313 -8.66 -22.31 7.52
CA ASP A 313 -9.32 -23.14 6.50
C ASP A 313 -9.24 -22.46 5.13
N LEU A 314 -8.83 -23.21 4.10
CA LEU A 314 -8.77 -22.73 2.72
C LEU A 314 -10.14 -22.84 2.06
N THR A 315 -10.53 -21.79 1.35
CA THR A 315 -11.77 -21.72 0.58
C THR A 315 -11.50 -21.47 -0.89
N HIS A 316 -12.31 -22.02 -1.78
CA HIS A 316 -12.25 -21.72 -3.21
C HIS A 316 -13.64 -21.29 -3.67
N LYS A 317 -13.74 -20.05 -4.18
CA LYS A 317 -15.02 -19.41 -4.58
C LYS A 317 -16.07 -19.41 -3.44
N GLY A 318 -15.60 -19.23 -2.21
CA GLY A 318 -16.44 -19.19 -1.01
C GLY A 318 -16.81 -20.56 -0.42
N GLU A 319 -16.43 -21.66 -1.08
CA GLU A 319 -16.71 -23.01 -0.59
C GLU A 319 -15.49 -23.62 0.11
N PRO A 320 -15.66 -24.31 1.25
CA PRO A 320 -14.55 -24.99 1.92
C PRO A 320 -13.91 -26.06 1.04
N THR A 321 -12.58 -26.03 0.94
CA THR A 321 -11.80 -27.02 0.21
C THR A 321 -11.58 -28.29 1.05
N GLY A 322 -11.57 -28.13 2.37
CA GLY A 322 -11.13 -29.14 3.35
C GLY A 322 -9.63 -29.11 3.63
N ALA A 323 -8.87 -28.27 2.91
CA ALA A 323 -7.47 -28.01 3.15
C ALA A 323 -7.30 -26.88 4.18
N LYS A 324 -6.16 -26.87 4.85
CA LYS A 324 -5.79 -25.85 5.83
C LYS A 324 -4.39 -25.32 5.60
N ILE A 325 -4.11 -24.11 6.04
CA ILE A 325 -2.78 -23.49 6.03
C ILE A 325 -2.40 -23.04 7.44
N THR A 326 -1.15 -23.34 7.84
CA THR A 326 -0.59 -22.96 9.14
C THR A 326 0.41 -21.83 8.96
N LEU A 327 0.24 -20.78 9.75
CA LEU A 327 1.10 -19.61 9.79
C LEU A 327 1.65 -19.36 11.18
N ARG A 328 2.82 -18.74 11.23
CA ARG A 328 3.36 -18.11 12.44
C ARG A 328 3.72 -16.65 12.16
N ALA A 329 3.41 -15.76 13.09
CA ALA A 329 3.61 -14.34 12.99
C ALA A 329 4.25 -13.78 14.27
N GLU A 330 5.22 -12.90 14.08
CA GLU A 330 5.83 -12.10 15.14
C GLU A 330 5.79 -10.63 14.76
N PHE A 331 5.56 -9.75 15.74
CA PHE A 331 5.54 -8.31 15.51
C PHE A 331 6.77 -7.65 16.13
N HIS A 332 7.41 -6.77 15.36
CA HIS A 332 8.54 -5.97 15.82
C HIS A 332 8.20 -4.48 15.71
N ASN A 333 8.26 -3.77 16.83
CA ASN A 333 8.11 -2.31 16.85
C ASN A 333 9.36 -1.64 16.26
N PHE A 334 9.15 -0.54 15.55
CA PHE A 334 10.23 0.40 15.25
C PHE A 334 10.64 1.17 16.49
N VAL A 335 11.95 1.23 16.76
CA VAL A 335 12.52 1.95 17.90
C VAL A 335 13.66 2.87 17.47
N SER A 336 13.75 4.04 18.13
CA SER A 336 14.86 4.99 17.96
C SER A 336 16.05 4.58 18.83
N ASP A 337 16.61 3.40 18.57
CA ASP A 337 17.72 2.80 19.32
C ASP A 337 18.74 2.23 18.34
N ALA A 338 19.95 2.78 18.34
CA ALA A 338 21.03 2.37 17.44
C ALA A 338 21.44 0.92 17.68
N GLY A 339 21.43 0.45 18.93
CA GLY A 339 21.76 -0.92 19.26
C GLY A 339 20.75 -1.93 18.71
N ALA A 340 19.50 -1.51 18.49
CA ALA A 340 18.45 -2.36 17.93
C ALA A 340 18.64 -2.65 16.43
N LEU A 341 19.40 -1.82 15.69
CA LEU A 341 19.76 -2.09 14.29
C LEU A 341 20.79 -3.24 14.17
N THR A 342 21.61 -3.43 15.20
CA THR A 342 22.66 -4.45 15.24
C THR A 342 22.28 -5.67 16.08
N ALA A 343 21.41 -5.54 17.10
CA ALA A 343 21.06 -6.66 17.99
C ALA A 343 20.20 -7.72 17.30
N SER A 344 19.37 -7.33 16.33
CA SER A 344 18.53 -8.23 15.52
C SER A 344 19.33 -9.23 14.67
N THR A 345 20.66 -9.07 14.55
CA THR A 345 21.53 -10.03 13.84
C THR A 345 22.08 -11.13 14.76
N SER A 346 21.95 -10.98 16.08
CA SER A 346 22.64 -11.82 17.08
C SER A 346 21.74 -12.77 17.88
N ALA A 347 20.42 -12.65 17.76
CA ALA A 347 19.46 -13.33 18.63
C ALA A 347 18.97 -14.71 18.14
N GLU A 348 19.30 -15.15 16.93
CA GLU A 348 18.70 -16.36 16.35
C GLU A 348 19.72 -17.34 15.80
N GLY A 349 20.26 -18.17 16.69
CA GLY A 349 21.12 -19.32 16.35
C GLY A 349 20.34 -20.60 16.07
N GLY A 350 19.37 -20.58 15.16
CA GLY A 350 18.54 -21.76 14.86
C GLY A 350 18.06 -21.92 13.40
N GLY A 351 18.21 -20.91 12.56
CA GLY A 351 17.84 -20.94 11.14
C GLY A 351 19.02 -21.26 10.23
N GLY A 352 18.78 -21.96 9.12
CA GLY A 352 19.81 -22.26 8.12
C GLY A 352 20.39 -20.99 7.47
N GLU A 353 21.58 -21.08 6.88
CA GLU A 353 22.32 -19.95 6.28
C GLU A 353 21.53 -19.18 5.19
N GLU A 354 20.47 -19.77 4.62
CA GLU A 354 19.57 -19.13 3.64
C GLU A 354 18.44 -18.28 4.27
N GLU A 355 18.13 -18.41 5.57
CA GLU A 355 17.02 -17.69 6.24
C GLU A 355 17.37 -16.24 6.65
N GLY A 356 18.65 -15.84 6.53
CA GLY A 356 19.14 -14.53 6.96
C GLY A 356 19.31 -13.49 5.85
N GLU A 357 19.33 -13.90 4.58
CA GLU A 357 19.60 -13.00 3.46
C GLU A 357 18.37 -12.13 3.17
N GLY A 358 18.54 -10.81 3.23
CA GLY A 358 17.45 -9.85 2.99
C GLY A 358 16.53 -9.56 4.19
N ARG A 359 16.79 -10.17 5.37
CA ARG A 359 15.99 -9.95 6.58
C ARG A 359 16.04 -8.49 7.05
N ILE A 360 14.88 -7.95 7.45
CA ILE A 360 14.77 -6.57 7.92
C ILE A 360 15.29 -6.48 9.36
N VAL A 361 16.24 -5.58 9.60
CA VAL A 361 16.78 -5.21 10.93
C VAL A 361 16.33 -3.81 11.35
N GLY A 362 15.76 -3.05 10.43
CA GLY A 362 15.26 -1.70 10.68
C GLY A 362 14.64 -1.06 9.44
N LEU A 363 14.30 0.22 9.57
CA LEU A 363 13.77 1.02 8.47
C LEU A 363 14.49 2.37 8.43
N ALA A 364 15.01 2.70 7.24
CA ALA A 364 15.42 4.05 6.92
C ALA A 364 14.26 4.76 6.21
N THR A 365 13.91 5.96 6.68
CA THR A 365 12.88 6.80 6.06
C THR A 365 13.47 8.15 5.72
N VAL A 366 13.36 8.56 4.45
CA VAL A 366 13.74 9.89 3.98
C VAL A 366 12.49 10.65 3.57
N LEU A 367 12.19 11.74 4.30
CA LEU A 367 11.11 12.66 3.97
C LEU A 367 11.70 13.87 3.24
N VAL A 368 11.14 14.20 2.08
CA VAL A 368 11.51 15.41 1.33
C VAL A 368 10.31 16.35 1.32
N ALA A 369 10.43 17.46 2.05
CA ALA A 369 9.34 18.43 2.18
C ALA A 369 9.36 19.43 1.02
N SER A 370 10.48 20.11 0.79
CA SER A 370 10.57 21.17 -0.22
C SER A 370 12.00 21.43 -0.68
N ALA A 371 12.15 22.16 -1.79
CA ALA A 371 13.38 22.87 -2.11
C ALA A 371 13.16 24.38 -2.02
N ALA A 372 14.22 25.15 -1.85
CA ALA A 372 14.18 26.60 -1.84
C ALA A 372 15.38 27.21 -2.56
N GLY A 373 15.20 28.42 -3.08
CA GLY A 373 16.27 29.20 -3.71
C GLY A 373 16.62 28.75 -5.13
N LEU A 374 15.70 28.09 -5.84
CA LEU A 374 15.91 27.75 -7.25
C LEU A 374 15.97 29.03 -8.10
N ARG A 375 16.73 28.99 -9.20
CA ARG A 375 16.94 30.12 -10.11
C ARG A 375 16.79 29.66 -11.57
N GLY A 376 16.44 30.60 -12.45
CA GLY A 376 16.30 30.34 -13.89
C GLY A 376 14.97 30.89 -14.42
N ASP A 377 14.62 30.47 -15.63
CA ASP A 377 13.31 30.72 -16.20
C ASP A 377 12.26 29.82 -15.52
N ARG A 378 11.23 30.43 -14.94
CA ARG A 378 10.15 29.73 -14.24
C ARG A 378 9.42 28.72 -15.13
N ASP A 379 9.29 29.01 -16.42
CA ASP A 379 8.50 28.21 -17.36
C ASP A 379 9.31 27.00 -17.88
N GLU A 380 10.64 27.02 -17.69
CA GLU A 380 11.55 25.92 -18.04
C GLU A 380 11.92 25.03 -16.84
N LEU A 381 11.73 25.52 -15.62
CA LEU A 381 12.04 24.78 -14.40
C LEU A 381 11.18 23.52 -14.26
N LYS A 382 11.86 22.38 -14.10
CA LYS A 382 11.30 21.06 -13.84
C LYS A 382 11.94 20.40 -12.60
N PRO A 383 11.83 21.02 -11.41
CA PRO A 383 12.57 20.56 -10.25
C PRO A 383 12.02 19.26 -9.68
N SER A 384 12.94 18.42 -9.18
CA SER A 384 12.66 17.25 -8.36
C SER A 384 13.86 16.95 -7.46
N VAL A 385 13.67 16.12 -6.44
CA VAL A 385 14.75 15.67 -5.56
C VAL A 385 14.91 14.16 -5.72
N LYS A 386 16.14 13.72 -6.00
CA LYS A 386 16.53 12.32 -5.99
C LYS A 386 17.24 11.99 -4.68
N VAL A 387 16.81 10.91 -4.04
CA VAL A 387 17.42 10.35 -2.83
C VAL A 387 18.04 9.02 -3.20
N SER A 388 19.33 8.84 -2.88
CA SER A 388 20.04 7.58 -3.11
C SER A 388 20.70 7.08 -1.83
N TRP A 389 20.64 5.77 -1.59
CA TRP A 389 21.39 5.10 -0.53
C TRP A 389 21.83 3.71 -0.99
N GLY A 390 23.14 3.53 -1.15
CA GLY A 390 23.69 2.35 -1.82
C GLY A 390 23.18 2.25 -3.27
N ALA A 391 22.63 1.10 -3.64
CA ALA A 391 22.04 0.87 -4.97
C ALA A 391 20.59 1.37 -5.11
N ARG A 392 19.95 1.81 -4.02
CA ARG A 392 18.55 2.25 -4.04
C ARG A 392 18.46 3.72 -4.40
N GLU A 393 17.60 4.05 -5.35
CA GLU A 393 17.31 5.41 -5.78
C GLU A 393 15.80 5.66 -5.80
N PHE A 394 15.40 6.84 -5.33
CA PHE A 394 14.01 7.29 -5.35
C PHE A 394 13.97 8.76 -5.79
N GLN A 395 12.87 9.18 -6.41
CA GLN A 395 12.71 10.55 -6.90
C GLN A 395 11.33 11.08 -6.58
N THR A 396 11.27 12.34 -6.14
CA THR A 396 9.99 13.03 -5.94
C THR A 396 9.30 13.28 -7.28
N PRO A 397 7.98 13.50 -7.32
CA PRO A 397 7.33 13.96 -8.53
C PRO A 397 8.00 15.23 -9.09
N VAL A 398 8.22 15.25 -10.40
CA VAL A 398 8.73 16.43 -11.11
C VAL A 398 7.66 17.51 -11.08
N LYS A 399 8.03 18.70 -10.60
CA LYS A 399 7.13 19.86 -10.60
C LYS A 399 7.31 20.65 -11.89
N SER A 400 6.24 21.29 -12.32
CA SER A 400 6.26 22.27 -13.41
C SER A 400 5.50 23.50 -12.93
N TYR A 401 5.86 24.67 -13.45
CA TYR A 401 5.15 25.90 -13.11
C TYR A 401 3.69 25.83 -13.56
N SER A 402 2.81 26.29 -12.66
CA SER A 402 1.42 26.62 -12.96
C SER A 402 1.02 27.90 -12.20
N PRO A 403 0.06 28.70 -12.70
CA PRO A 403 -0.37 29.92 -12.03
C PRO A 403 -0.76 29.67 -10.57
N GLY A 404 -0.16 30.42 -9.64
CA GLY A 404 -0.38 30.28 -8.20
C GLY A 404 0.58 29.33 -7.48
N THR A 405 1.52 28.70 -8.19
CA THR A 405 2.61 27.92 -7.60
C THR A 405 3.90 28.71 -7.49
N ASP A 406 4.63 28.51 -6.40
CA ASP A 406 6.00 28.99 -6.26
C ASP A 406 6.97 27.91 -6.76
N ILE A 407 7.29 27.98 -8.06
CA ILE A 407 8.23 27.03 -8.67
C ILE A 407 9.68 27.22 -8.20
N PHE A 408 10.01 28.34 -7.56
CA PHE A 408 11.34 28.60 -7.02
C PHE A 408 11.54 28.00 -5.62
N ASN A 409 10.43 27.72 -4.92
CA ASN A 409 10.40 27.06 -3.62
C ASN A 409 9.38 25.90 -3.60
N PRO A 410 9.54 24.88 -4.46
CA PRO A 410 8.53 23.86 -4.66
C PRO A 410 8.40 22.94 -3.44
N GLY A 411 7.16 22.63 -3.05
CA GLY A 411 6.83 21.56 -2.10
C GLY A 411 6.70 20.21 -2.80
N PHE A 412 7.31 19.17 -2.24
CA PHE A 412 7.29 17.80 -2.73
C PHE A 412 6.46 16.86 -1.84
N ASP A 413 6.49 17.07 -0.53
CA ASP A 413 5.79 16.27 0.49
C ASP A 413 5.86 14.76 0.21
N SER A 414 7.08 14.27 -0.06
CA SER A 414 7.35 12.89 -0.47
C SER A 414 8.05 12.12 0.64
N ALA A 415 7.87 10.80 0.65
CA ALA A 415 8.49 9.90 1.62
C ALA A 415 9.05 8.66 0.93
N PHE A 416 10.30 8.33 1.22
CA PHE A 416 10.99 7.16 0.70
C PHE A 416 11.36 6.24 1.84
N LYS A 417 11.00 4.97 1.71
CA LYS A 417 11.14 3.94 2.73
C LYS A 417 12.11 2.89 2.23
N MET A 418 13.09 2.56 3.05
CA MET A 418 14.16 1.64 2.70
C MET A 418 14.31 0.63 3.85
N PRO A 419 13.77 -0.59 3.69
CA PRO A 419 14.06 -1.69 4.61
C PRO A 419 15.57 -1.85 4.78
N VAL A 420 16.05 -1.83 6.01
CA VAL A 420 17.47 -1.95 6.34
C VAL A 420 17.76 -3.42 6.61
N THR A 421 18.82 -3.95 6.00
CA THR A 421 19.33 -5.30 6.26
C THR A 421 20.64 -5.24 7.05
N ALA A 422 21.06 -6.38 7.61
CA ALA A 422 22.31 -6.48 8.36
C ALA A 422 23.53 -6.00 7.54
N ASP A 423 23.60 -6.37 6.26
CA ASP A 423 24.72 -6.00 5.37
C ASP A 423 24.79 -4.48 5.13
N MET A 424 23.63 -3.83 5.03
CA MET A 424 23.57 -2.37 4.89
C MET A 424 24.09 -1.65 6.14
N VAL A 425 23.89 -2.24 7.32
CA VAL A 425 24.43 -1.69 8.59
C VAL A 425 25.91 -2.00 8.74
N ALA A 426 26.38 -3.15 8.23
CA ALA A 426 27.78 -3.55 8.30
C ALA A 426 28.71 -2.70 7.43
N SER A 427 28.22 -2.24 6.27
CA SER A 427 28.96 -1.36 5.36
C SER A 427 28.07 -0.19 4.87
N PRO A 428 27.74 0.77 5.74
CA PRO A 428 26.78 1.81 5.41
C PRO A 428 27.39 2.87 4.49
N GLY A 429 26.75 3.10 3.35
CA GLY A 429 27.00 4.29 2.52
C GLY A 429 26.30 5.54 3.08
N GLY A 430 26.66 6.72 2.57
CA GLY A 430 25.95 7.96 2.84
C GLY A 430 24.60 8.05 2.12
N PHE A 431 23.70 8.86 2.65
CA PHE A 431 22.46 9.24 1.99
C PHE A 431 22.72 10.45 1.08
N LYS A 432 22.59 10.27 -0.23
CA LYS A 432 22.70 11.38 -1.18
C LYS A 432 21.33 12.01 -1.38
N ILE A 433 21.25 13.33 -1.21
CA ILE A 433 20.08 14.15 -1.58
C ILE A 433 20.53 15.04 -2.74
N ALA A 434 20.02 14.75 -3.94
CA ALA A 434 20.36 15.46 -5.17
C ALA A 434 19.16 16.26 -5.67
N LEU A 435 19.36 17.55 -5.93
CA LEU A 435 18.40 18.40 -6.61
C LEU A 435 18.58 18.25 -8.11
N LEU A 436 17.48 17.96 -8.81
CA LEU A 436 17.45 17.80 -10.26
C LEU A 436 16.63 18.91 -10.90
N ASN A 437 17.00 19.28 -12.12
CA ASN A 437 16.14 20.00 -13.05
C ASN A 437 15.93 19.12 -14.30
N ALA A 438 14.71 18.64 -14.51
CA ALA A 438 14.42 17.54 -15.43
C ALA A 438 15.29 16.29 -15.11
N THR A 439 16.33 16.02 -15.90
CA THR A 439 17.27 14.90 -15.69
C THR A 439 18.62 15.33 -15.15
N ASP A 440 18.90 16.63 -15.14
CA ASP A 440 20.23 17.16 -14.82
C ASP A 440 20.34 17.40 -13.31
N GLU A 441 21.39 16.86 -12.69
CA GLU A 441 21.74 17.15 -11.30
C GLU A 441 22.33 18.56 -11.20
N THR A 442 21.62 19.45 -10.51
CA THR A 442 22.01 20.86 -10.35
C THR A 442 22.70 21.14 -9.02
N GLY A 443 22.58 20.23 -8.06
CA GLY A 443 23.19 20.30 -6.75
C GLY A 443 22.98 19.01 -5.96
N ALA A 444 23.84 18.74 -4.99
CA ALA A 444 23.67 17.60 -4.10
C ALA A 444 24.41 17.79 -2.78
N VAL A 445 23.96 17.02 -1.79
CA VAL A 445 24.60 16.86 -0.49
C VAL A 445 24.63 15.37 -0.16
N GLU A 446 25.67 14.95 0.54
CA GLU A 446 25.76 13.60 1.10
C GLU A 446 25.73 13.70 2.62
N VAL A 447 24.81 12.96 3.24
CA VAL A 447 24.67 12.85 4.69
C VAL A 447 25.24 11.50 5.12
N PRO A 448 26.37 11.47 5.84
CA PRO A 448 26.95 10.23 6.35
C PRO A 448 25.94 9.45 7.21
N PHE A 449 25.95 8.12 7.11
CA PHE A 449 25.09 7.27 7.95
C PHE A 449 25.34 7.50 9.45
N ALA A 450 26.61 7.69 9.84
CA ALA A 450 27.01 8.00 11.22
C ALA A 450 26.34 9.27 11.74
N ASP A 451 26.25 10.33 10.92
CA ASP A 451 25.60 11.58 11.31
C ASP A 451 24.11 11.41 11.64
N VAL A 452 23.44 10.43 11.01
CA VAL A 452 22.05 10.08 11.33
C VAL A 452 21.98 9.22 12.58
N LEU A 453 22.90 8.27 12.72
CA LEU A 453 22.98 7.36 13.86
C LEU A 453 23.25 8.11 15.17
N ASP A 454 24.13 9.11 15.13
CA ASP A 454 24.52 9.94 16.27
C ASP A 454 23.52 11.07 16.57
N ALA A 455 22.58 11.33 15.66
CA ALA A 455 21.57 12.36 15.85
C ALA A 455 20.53 11.98 16.92
N PRO A 456 19.99 12.95 17.69
CA PRO A 456 18.94 12.69 18.66
C PRO A 456 17.75 11.94 18.05
N GLY A 457 17.38 10.82 18.67
CA GLY A 457 16.28 9.98 18.20
C GLY A 457 16.55 9.30 16.85
N LEU A 458 17.80 9.25 16.40
CA LEU A 458 18.24 8.72 15.11
C LEU A 458 17.56 9.44 13.93
N VAL A 459 17.41 10.77 14.05
CA VAL A 459 16.78 11.61 13.02
C VAL A 459 17.66 12.82 12.75
N LYS A 460 18.10 12.95 11.49
CA LYS A 460 18.76 14.15 10.97
C LYS A 460 17.81 14.89 10.05
N ALA A 461 17.32 16.05 10.49
CA ALA A 461 16.36 16.87 9.74
C ALA A 461 16.80 18.32 9.67
N GLY A 462 16.41 19.01 8.60
CA GLY A 462 16.68 20.43 8.40
C GLY A 462 16.72 20.83 6.93
N ASP A 463 17.21 22.04 6.68
CA ASP A 463 17.51 22.54 5.34
C ASP A 463 18.95 22.16 4.99
N PHE A 464 19.12 21.26 4.04
CA PHE A 464 20.42 20.85 3.55
C PHE A 464 20.85 21.71 2.37
N ASP A 465 22.03 22.32 2.45
CA ASP A 465 22.64 23.06 1.34
C ASP A 465 23.10 22.08 0.27
N VAL A 466 22.52 22.19 -0.92
CA VAL A 466 22.85 21.36 -2.09
C VAL A 466 23.75 22.10 -3.09
N GLY A 467 24.19 23.32 -2.75
CA GLY A 467 24.99 24.18 -3.60
C GLY A 467 24.17 25.15 -4.45
N GLY A 468 24.85 26.09 -5.12
CA GLY A 468 24.20 27.06 -6.01
C GLY A 468 23.29 28.09 -5.32
N GLY A 469 23.29 28.13 -3.98
CA GLY A 469 22.37 28.93 -3.18
C GLY A 469 20.99 28.29 -3.00
N ALA A 470 20.84 27.01 -3.36
CA ALA A 470 19.62 26.23 -3.17
C ALA A 470 19.74 25.33 -1.93
N THR A 471 18.60 25.08 -1.28
CA THR A 471 18.51 24.14 -0.16
C THR A 471 17.38 23.15 -0.38
N VAL A 472 17.50 21.97 0.22
CA VAL A 472 16.44 20.96 0.28
C VAL A 472 16.07 20.72 1.73
N ARG A 473 14.80 20.96 2.09
CA ARG A 473 14.25 20.64 3.40
C ARG A 473 13.90 19.16 3.45
N ALA A 474 14.66 18.40 4.23
CA ALA A 474 14.48 16.96 4.35
C ALA A 474 14.66 16.45 5.79
N SER A 475 14.25 15.19 6.01
CA SER A 475 14.47 14.45 7.24
C SER A 475 14.90 13.03 6.90
N ILE A 476 16.01 12.55 7.48
CA ILE A 476 16.50 11.18 7.37
C ILE A 476 16.37 10.56 8.75
N ALA A 477 15.60 9.48 8.86
CA ALA A 477 15.36 8.77 10.11
C ALA A 477 15.77 7.30 9.99
N LEU A 478 16.45 6.78 11.02
CA LEU A 478 16.72 5.36 11.19
C LEU A 478 15.91 4.81 12.37
N ARG A 479 15.34 3.62 12.20
CA ARG A 479 14.63 2.90 13.25
C ARG A 479 15.08 1.45 13.27
N GLY A 480 15.56 0.96 14.42
CA GLY A 480 15.83 -0.46 14.62
C GLY A 480 14.55 -1.23 14.96
N LEU A 481 14.65 -2.56 15.03
CA LEU A 481 13.54 -3.43 15.40
C LEU A 481 13.64 -3.93 16.84
N ARG A 482 12.50 -3.94 17.53
CA ARG A 482 12.36 -4.57 18.85
C ARG A 482 11.14 -5.47 18.87
N HIS A 483 11.35 -6.75 19.20
CA HIS A 483 10.25 -7.71 19.33
C HIS A 483 9.19 -7.19 20.33
N ALA A 484 7.93 -7.29 19.94
CA ALA A 484 6.77 -6.83 20.68
C ALA A 484 5.94 -8.06 21.09
N PRO A 485 6.18 -8.63 22.28
CA PRO A 485 5.41 -9.79 22.71
C PRO A 485 3.93 -9.41 22.90
N VAL A 486 3.06 -10.37 22.64
CA VAL A 486 1.61 -10.26 22.85
C VAL A 486 1.24 -10.56 24.32
N ASN A 487 2.16 -11.10 25.13
CA ASN A 487 1.93 -11.50 26.52
C ASN A 487 2.21 -10.41 27.56
#